data_AF-A0A355QD85-F1
#
_entry.id   AF-A0A355QD85-F1
#
_cell.length_a   1.000
_cell.length_b   1.000
_cell.length_c   1.000
_cell.angle_alpha   90.00
_cell.angle_beta   90.00
_cell.angle_gamma   90.00
#
_symmetry.space_group_name_H-M   'P 1'
#
loop_
_entity.id
_entity.type
_entity.pdbx_description
1 polymer ?
#
loop_
_entity_poly.entity_id
_entity_poly.type
_entity_poly.pdbx_seq_one_letter_code
_entity_poly.pdbx_strand_id
1 'polypeptide(L)' 'LVFHDVLGLEHRVVPKFVRRYADLHTEGVVALRHFADDVRSGAFPTVDESYRMADAEAEALGLYGAA' A
#
# COMPACT_ATOMS: atom_id res chain seq x y z
N LEU A 1 -20.32 -16.40 9.25
CA LEU A 1 -20.07 -15.54 8.07
C LEU A 1 -18.56 -15.43 7.88
N VAL A 2 -18.05 -15.39 6.64
CA VAL A 2 -16.62 -15.18 6.38
C VAL A 2 -16.33 -13.69 6.32
N PHE A 3 -15.27 -13.25 6.99
CA PHE A 3 -14.85 -11.85 7.06
C PHE A 3 -14.75 -11.19 5.67
N HIS A 4 -14.09 -11.86 4.73
CA HIS A 4 -13.91 -11.38 3.36
C HIS A 4 -15.23 -11.14 2.61
N ASP A 5 -16.22 -12.01 2.78
CA ASP A 5 -17.53 -11.89 2.12
C ASP A 5 -18.35 -10.73 2.71
N VAL A 6 -18.28 -10.56 4.03
CA VAL A 6 -18.98 -9.49 4.76
C VAL A 6 -18.44 -8.12 4.35
N LEU A 7 -17.14 -8.00 4.13
CA LEU A 7 -16.48 -6.75 3.73
C LEU A 7 -16.35 -6.55 2.22
N GLY A 8 -16.79 -7.52 1.41
CA GLY A 8 -16.78 -7.38 -0.05
C GLY A 8 -15.38 -7.30 -0.65
N LEU A 9 -14.42 -8.11 -0.16
CA LEU A 9 -13.06 -8.18 -0.72
C LEU A 9 -13.00 -8.91 -2.06
N GLU A 10 -14.00 -9.73 -2.39
CA GLU A 10 -14.14 -10.36 -3.70
C GLU A 10 -15.60 -10.30 -4.21
N HIS A 11 -15.76 -10.19 -5.53
CA HIS A 11 -17.07 -10.08 -6.19
C HIS A 11 -17.51 -11.38 -6.88
N ARG A 12 -16.66 -12.41 -6.92
CA ARG A 12 -16.86 -13.57 -7.79
C ARG A 12 -18.01 -14.48 -7.34
N VAL A 13 -18.17 -14.66 -6.03
CA VAL A 13 -19.28 -15.44 -5.45
C VAL A 13 -19.70 -14.79 -4.12
N VAL A 14 -20.97 -14.41 -4.02
CA VAL A 14 -21.56 -13.97 -2.74
C VAL A 14 -22.57 -15.02 -2.29
N PRO A 15 -22.31 -15.76 -1.20
CA PRO A 15 -23.26 -16.76 -0.71
C PRO A 15 -24.59 -16.11 -0.32
N LYS A 16 -25.72 -16.79 -0.62
CA LYS A 16 -27.08 -16.26 -0.40
C LYS A 16 -27.41 -15.85 1.04
N PHE A 17 -26.64 -16.33 2.02
CA PHE A 17 -26.82 -16.04 3.45
C PHE A 17 -25.93 -14.89 3.94
N VAL A 18 -25.16 -14.25 3.06
CA VAL A 18 -24.29 -13.12 3.40
C VAL A 18 -24.98 -11.81 3.06
N ARG A 19 -25.12 -10.94 4.07
CA ARG A 19 -25.33 -9.51 3.86
C ARG A 19 -23.97 -8.84 3.82
N ARG A 20 -23.67 -8.11 2.74
CA ARG A 20 -22.46 -7.31 2.59
C ARG A 20 -22.63 -5.98 3.33
N TYR A 21 -21.57 -5.53 4.01
CA TYR A 21 -21.54 -4.29 4.79
C TYR A 21 -20.56 -3.25 4.24
N ALA A 22 -19.62 -3.64 3.36
CA ALA A 22 -18.68 -2.76 2.69
C ALA A 22 -18.32 -3.29 1.29
N ASP A 23 -17.72 -2.46 0.45
CA ASP A 23 -17.13 -2.84 -0.84
C ASP A 23 -15.62 -2.53 -0.85
N LEU A 24 -14.86 -3.29 -0.05
CA LEU A 24 -13.43 -3.05 0.09
C LEU A 24 -12.62 -3.36 -1.17
N HIS A 25 -13.13 -4.16 -2.09
CA HIS A 25 -12.45 -4.35 -3.37
C HIS A 25 -12.45 -3.06 -4.19
N THR A 26 -13.59 -2.39 -4.34
CA THR A 26 -13.65 -1.13 -5.10
C THR A 26 -12.77 -0.06 -4.46
N GLU A 27 -12.88 0.12 -3.14
CA GLU A 27 -12.05 1.07 -2.39
C GLU A 27 -10.55 0.71 -2.47
N GLY A 28 -10.21 -0.58 -2.38
CA GLY A 28 -8.84 -1.06 -2.49
C GLY A 28 -8.23 -0.78 -3.87
N VAL A 29 -9.01 -0.95 -4.95
CA VAL A 29 -8.55 -0.62 -6.31
C VAL A 29 -8.28 0.87 -6.46
N VAL A 30 -9.14 1.73 -5.91
CA VAL A 30 -8.93 3.19 -5.93
C VAL A 30 -7.67 3.57 -5.13
N ALA A 31 -7.54 3.06 -3.90
CA ALA A 31 -6.39 3.34 -3.04
C ALA A 31 -5.06 2.92 -3.69
N LEU A 32 -5.00 1.73 -4.29
CA LEU A 32 -3.80 1.23 -4.96
C LEU A 32 -3.45 2.03 -6.23
N ARG A 33 -4.45 2.59 -6.93
CA ARG A 33 -4.19 3.49 -8.06
C ARG A 33 -3.56 4.79 -7.59
N HIS A 34 -4.10 5.41 -6.54
CA HIS A 34 -3.51 6.64 -5.97
C HIS A 34 -2.09 6.38 -5.49
N PHE A 35 -1.85 5.30 -4.75
CA PHE A 35 -0.51 4.91 -4.34
C PHE A 35 0.44 4.76 -5.54
N ALA A 36 0.00 4.10 -6.61
CA ALA A 36 0.81 3.94 -7.80
C ALA A 36 1.11 5.28 -8.50
N ASP A 37 0.18 6.22 -8.47
CA ASP A 37 0.37 7.57 -9.03
C ASP A 37 1.30 8.41 -8.16
N ASP A 38 1.21 8.30 -6.83
CA ASP A 38 2.13 8.94 -5.89
C ASP A 38 3.57 8.43 -6.08
N VAL A 39 3.75 7.12 -6.28
CA VAL A 39 5.06 6.52 -6.59
C VAL A 39 5.60 7.01 -7.93
N ARG A 40 4.77 7.03 -8.99
CA ARG A 40 5.20 7.45 -10.33
C ARG A 40 5.54 8.94 -10.41
N SER A 41 4.83 9.76 -9.65
CA SER A 41 5.09 11.20 -9.57
C SER A 41 6.24 11.56 -8.63
N GLY A 42 6.68 10.61 -7.80
CA GLY A 42 7.67 10.86 -6.75
C GLY A 42 7.09 11.60 -5.54
N ALA A 43 5.77 11.69 -5.42
CA ALA A 43 5.09 12.21 -4.23
C ALA A 43 5.22 11.26 -3.03
N PHE A 44 5.36 9.95 -3.29
CA PHE A 44 5.66 8.94 -2.27
C PHE A 44 6.99 8.22 -2.57
N PRO A 45 7.83 7.96 -1.54
CA PRO A 45 7.68 8.40 -0.15
C PRO A 45 8.10 9.86 0.03
N THR A 46 7.46 10.52 0.99
CA THR A 46 7.88 11.83 1.51
C THR A 46 9.01 11.69 2.53
N VAL A 47 9.49 12.84 3.03
CA VAL A 47 10.49 12.91 4.09
C VAL A 47 10.00 12.25 5.38
N ASP A 48 8.74 12.48 5.75
CA ASP A 48 8.15 11.95 6.98
C ASP A 48 7.87 10.43 6.88
N GLU A 49 7.79 9.91 5.65
CA GLU A 49 7.62 8.49 5.35
C GLU A 49 8.97 7.78 5.12
N SER A 50 10.09 8.48 5.34
CA SER A 50 11.44 7.97 5.10
C SER A 50 12.29 8.11 6.34
N TYR A 51 13.00 7.04 6.72
CA TYR A 51 14.12 7.18 7.64
C TYR A 51 15.32 7.75 6.88
N ARG A 52 15.91 8.81 7.41
CA ARG A 52 17.17 9.35 6.92
C ARG A 52 18.33 8.88 7.77
N MET A 53 19.45 8.64 7.12
CA MET A 53 20.73 8.45 7.78
C MET A 53 21.68 9.54 7.29
N ALA A 54 22.56 10.01 8.17
CA ALA A 54 23.53 11.04 7.77
C ALA A 54 24.52 10.45 6.76
N ASP A 55 24.97 11.26 5.81
CA ASP A 55 25.88 10.81 4.74
C ASP A 55 27.17 10.18 5.32
N ALA A 56 27.68 10.75 6.42
CA ALA A 56 28.85 10.22 7.12
C ALA A 56 28.61 8.81 7.73
N GLU A 57 27.39 8.54 8.21
CA GLU A 57 27.01 7.23 8.74
C GLU A 57 26.79 6.22 7.60
N ALA A 58 26.24 6.67 6.47
CA ALA A 58 26.08 5.86 5.26
C ALA A 58 27.42 5.44 4.66
N GLU A 59 28.38 6.36 4.64
CA GLU A 59 29.75 6.14 4.17
C GLU A 59 30.51 5.19 5.10
N ALA A 60 30.43 5.41 6.42
CA ALA A 60 31.06 4.53 7.41
C ALA A 60 30.53 3.09 7.36
N LEU A 61 29.24 2.91 7.00
CA LEU A 61 28.61 1.60 6.83
C LEU A 61 28.83 1.00 5.43
N GLY A 62 29.46 1.73 4.51
CA GLY A 62 29.75 1.26 3.15
C GLY A 62 28.49 0.94 2.33
N LEU A 63 27.35 1.55 2.64
CA LEU A 63 26.04 1.19 2.06
C LEU A 63 25.92 1.55 0.57
N TYR A 64 26.68 2.54 0.14
CA TYR A 64 26.79 2.94 -1.25
C TYR A 64 28.26 2.80 -1.64
N GLY A 65 28.64 1.61 -2.11
CA GLY A 65 30.01 1.34 -2.54
C GLY A 65 30.51 2.44 -3.48
N ALA A 66 31.75 2.89 -3.26
CA ALA A 66 32.41 3.88 -4.10
C ALA A 66 32.38 3.41 -5.56
N ALA A 67 31.78 4.22 -6.43
CA ALA A 67 31.95 4.09 -7.88
C ALA A 67 33.34 4.58 -8.28
#